data_AF-A0A1N7E5X7-F1
#
_entry.id   AF-A0A1N7E5X7-F1
#
_cell.length_a   1.000
_cell.length_b   1.000
_cell.length_c   1.000
_cell.angle_alpha   90.00
_cell.angle_beta   90.00
_cell.angle_gamma   90.00
#
_symmetry.space_group_name_H-M   'P 1'
#
loop_
_entity.id
_entity.type
_entity.pdbx_description
1 polymer ?
#
loop_
_entity_poly.entity_id
_entity_poly.type
_entity_poly.pdbx_seq_one_letter_code
_entity_poly.pdbx_strand_id
1 'polypeptide(L)' 'MGLMRRLGVGSESESDSNEPYECRGCEASFTVRYQVCPECGGYTIERDDWD' A
#
# COMPACT_ATOMS: atom_id res chain seq x y z
N MET A 1 7.53 -34.01 10.03
CA MET A 1 7.50 -33.11 8.86
C MET A 1 6.66 -31.90 9.25
N GLY A 2 7.29 -30.85 9.78
CA GLY A 2 6.59 -29.69 10.33
C GLY A 2 6.52 -28.56 9.31
N LEU A 3 5.30 -28.12 8.96
CA LEU A 3 5.06 -27.03 8.03
C LEU A 3 4.86 -25.72 8.81
N MET A 4 5.95 -24.96 8.96
CA MET A 4 5.92 -23.61 9.54
C MET A 4 5.19 -22.66 8.57
N ARG A 5 3.96 -22.27 8.94
CA ARG A 5 3.23 -21.17 8.33
C ARG A 5 3.96 -19.87 8.64
N ARG A 6 4.50 -19.23 7.60
CA ARG A 6 5.10 -17.89 7.69
C ARG A 6 3.94 -16.90 7.82
N LEU A 7 3.75 -16.37 9.03
CA LEU A 7 2.91 -15.20 9.27
C LEU A 7 3.55 -14.03 8.50
N GLY A 8 2.92 -13.62 7.40
CA GLY A 8 3.28 -12.40 6.70
C GLY A 8 2.90 -11.22 7.60
N VAL A 9 3.90 -10.66 8.27
CA VAL A 9 3.82 -9.32 8.88
C VAL A 9 3.72 -8.35 7.71
N GLY A 10 2.50 -7.95 7.39
CA GLY A 10 2.25 -6.72 6.65
C GLY A 10 2.46 -5.60 7.64
N SER A 11 3.52 -4.80 7.44
CA SER A 11 3.75 -3.59 8.19
C SER A 11 2.53 -2.68 8.05
N GLU A 12 1.77 -2.57 9.14
CA GLU A 12 0.70 -1.60 9.32
C GLU A 12 1.35 -0.22 9.40
N SER A 13 1.70 0.35 8.24
CA SER A 13 2.10 1.74 8.13
C SER A 13 0.88 2.60 8.41
N GLU A 14 0.83 3.12 9.64
CA GLU A 14 0.10 4.30 10.09
C GLU A 14 -1.22 4.59 9.37
N SER A 15 -2.27 4.15 10.05
CA SER A 15 -3.69 4.38 9.87
C SER A 15 -4.07 5.84 9.58
N ASP A 16 -3.78 6.32 8.38
CA ASP A 16 -4.49 7.45 7.78
C ASP A 16 -5.86 6.95 7.32
N SER A 17 -6.85 7.11 8.20
CA SER A 17 -8.28 6.92 7.97
C SER A 17 -8.67 5.55 7.38
N ASN A 18 -9.06 4.61 8.25
CA ASN A 18 -9.68 3.33 7.89
C ASN A 18 -11.07 3.47 7.24
N GLU A 19 -11.39 4.62 6.64
CA GLU A 19 -12.64 4.84 5.93
C GLU A 19 -12.45 4.49 4.45
N PRO A 20 -13.30 3.64 3.88
CA PRO A 20 -13.22 3.31 2.47
C PRO A 20 -13.55 4.54 1.62
N TYR A 21 -12.83 4.72 0.53
CA TYR A 21 -13.07 5.78 -0.44
C TYR A 21 -14.26 5.40 -1.32
N GLU A 22 -15.06 6.38 -1.73
CA GLU A 22 -16.22 6.17 -2.58
C GLU A 22 -16.02 6.80 -3.97
N CYS A 23 -16.33 6.04 -5.03
CA CYS A 23 -16.36 6.55 -6.38
C CYS A 23 -17.60 7.44 -6.60
N ARG A 24 -17.41 8.74 -6.88
CA ARG A 24 -18.54 9.67 -7.13
C ARG A 24 -19.38 9.37 -8.38
N GLY A 25 -18.94 8.45 -9.25
CA GLY A 25 -19.66 8.09 -10.48
C GLY A 25 -20.48 6.81 -10.38
N CYS A 26 -20.06 5.85 -9.57
CA CYS A 26 -20.73 4.54 -9.43
C CYS A 26 -20.95 4.10 -7.98
N GLU A 27 -20.60 4.95 -7.01
CA GLU A 27 -20.81 4.78 -5.57
C GLU A 27 -20.11 3.53 -4.98
N ALA A 28 -19.20 2.92 -5.74
CA ALA A 28 -18.42 1.79 -5.27
C ALA A 28 -17.40 2.24 -4.21
N SER A 29 -17.33 1.50 -3.10
CA SER A 29 -16.38 1.72 -2.02
C SER A 29 -15.11 0.88 -2.20
N PHE A 30 -13.94 1.46 -1.93
CA PHE A 30 -12.64 0.79 -2.08
C PHE A 30 -11.58 1.31 -1.11
N THR A 31 -10.64 0.45 -0.77
CA THR A 31 -9.45 0.83 0.02
C THR A 31 -8.36 1.35 -0.90
N VAL A 32 -7.73 2.47 -0.54
CA VAL A 32 -6.56 2.97 -1.26
C VAL A 32 -5.38 2.01 -1.05
N ARG A 33 -4.74 1.64 -2.16
CA ARG A 33 -3.51 0.85 -2.15
C ARG A 33 -2.44 1.63 -2.90
N TYR A 34 -1.56 2.28 -2.15
CA TYR A 34 -0.39 2.93 -2.72
C TYR A 34 0.58 1.88 -3.25
N GLN A 35 1.09 2.10 -4.47
CA GLN A 35 2.18 1.28 -5.01
C GLN A 35 3.46 1.62 -4.25
N VAL A 36 4.25 0.60 -3.92
CA VAL A 36 5.53 0.75 -3.24
C VAL A 36 6.64 0.13 -4.07
N CYS A 37 7.86 0.66 -3.98
CA CYS A 37 9.03 0.09 -4.62
C CYS A 37 9.31 -1.29 -4.02
N PRO A 38 9.41 -2.37 -4.84
CA PRO A 38 9.65 -3.71 -4.32
C PRO A 38 11.04 -3.88 -3.70
N GLU A 39 12.00 -3.02 -4.07
CA GLU A 39 13.38 -3.09 -3.59
C GLU A 39 13.58 -2.36 -2.25
N CYS A 40 13.01 -1.16 -2.09
CA CYS A 40 13.23 -0.33 -0.91
C CYS A 40 11.99 -0.14 -0.02
N GLY A 41 10.81 -0.56 -0.46
CA GLY A 41 9.55 -0.38 0.27
C GLY A 41 9.04 1.07 0.34
N GLY A 42 9.78 2.03 -0.25
CA GLY A 42 9.39 3.43 -0.30
C GLY A 42 8.28 3.69 -1.34
N TYR A 43 7.51 4.75 -1.12
CA TYR A 43 6.48 5.24 -2.04
C TYR A 43 6.83 6.61 -2.64
N THR A 44 8.02 7.14 -2.37
CA THR A 44 8.48 8.44 -2.88
C THR A 44 8.88 8.31 -4.34
N ILE A 45 8.18 9.03 -5.21
CA ILE A 45 8.54 9.17 -6.62
C ILE A 45 9.26 10.52 -6.76
N GLU A 46 10.58 10.49 -6.78
CA GLU A 46 11.40 11.66 -7.08
C GLU A 46 11.69 11.68 -8.58
N ARG A 47 11.60 12.86 -9.20
CA ARG A 47 12.08 13.02 -10.57
C ARG A 47 13.60 13.06 -10.52
N ASP A 48 14.23 12.30 -11.41
CA ASP A 48 15.66 12.46 -11.65
C ASP A 48 15.89 13.90 -12.14
N ASP A 49 16.66 14.66 -11.36
CA ASP A 49 17.08 16.01 -11.72
C ASP A 49 18.21 15.84 -12.73
N TRP A 50 17.85 15.90 -14.01
CA TRP A 50 18.78 15.69 -15.11
C TRP A 50 19.66 16.96 -15.27
N ASP A 51 20.88 16.92 -14.73
CA ASP A 51 21.97 17.88 -15.01
C ASP A 51 23.00 17.27 -15.97
#